data_AF-W1QFL8-F1
#
_entry.id   AF-W1QFL8-F1
#
_cell.length_a   1.000
_cell.length_b   1.000
_cell.length_c   1.000
_cell.angle_alpha   90.00
_cell.angle_beta   90.00
_cell.angle_gamma   90.00
#
_symmetry.space_group_name_H-M   'P 1'
#
loop_
_entity.id
_entity.type
_entity.pdbx_description
1 polymer ?
#
loop_
_entity_poly.entity_id
_entity_poly.type
_entity_poly.pdbx_seq_one_letter_code
_entity_poly.pdbx_strand_id
1 'polypeptide(L)'
;MFRPSKYTWLTPKSLIFGARTRGLHSSKPLLAFNLSAEQKCRELLDSFKDYDHIFQNEDGSSRKPSEEELKKIAYLNSYAGRRNLGIVEAFSLPKEHERLYSANDKDLAKLKASSGLIIDKIPYEDTATGEIRWKIVREGDQKEGWENIAHYLFVPGCIALLVAIIWREDMDVSEWARRELLYRVRSKAEEDNDTAVLDTFKKYGNPESYEFDYVGFQKDDQVIVERILSGEYDRLAKLRRRSHQD
;
A
#
# COMPACT_ATOMS: atom_id res chain seq x y z
N MET A 1 -83.48 -28.32 -3.38
CA MET A 1 -83.13 -26.93 -3.00
C MET A 1 -81.78 -26.99 -2.30
N PHE A 2 -80.78 -26.31 -2.87
CA PHE A 2 -79.45 -25.90 -2.34
C PHE A 2 -78.47 -26.91 -1.67
N ARG A 3 -77.41 -27.20 -2.44
CA ARG A 3 -75.99 -27.46 -2.05
C ARG A 3 -75.33 -26.16 -1.49
N PRO A 4 -74.03 -26.12 -1.11
CA PRO A 4 -73.05 -27.13 -0.60
C PRO A 4 -72.13 -26.58 0.54
N SER A 5 -71.17 -27.36 1.04
CA SER A 5 -69.85 -26.81 1.43
C SER A 5 -68.74 -27.86 1.35
N LYS A 6 -67.62 -27.46 0.74
CA LYS A 6 -66.38 -28.21 0.51
C LYS A 6 -65.40 -27.85 1.62
N TYR A 7 -64.50 -28.75 2.05
CA TYR A 7 -63.06 -28.48 2.29
C TYR A 7 -62.34 -29.80 2.63
N THR A 8 -61.48 -30.24 1.71
CA THR A 8 -60.52 -31.35 1.85
C THR A 8 -59.15 -30.77 2.14
N TRP A 9 -58.50 -31.24 3.21
CA TRP A 9 -57.15 -30.88 3.61
C TRP A 9 -56.12 -31.73 2.86
N LEU A 10 -55.15 -31.09 2.20
CA LEU A 10 -53.97 -31.72 1.60
C LEU A 10 -52.74 -31.42 2.46
N THR A 11 -51.90 -32.44 2.65
CA THR A 11 -50.68 -32.49 3.45
C THR A 11 -49.50 -31.72 2.83
N PRO A 12 -48.45 -31.39 3.61
CA PRO A 12 -47.42 -30.44 3.21
C PRO A 12 -46.33 -31.10 2.35
N LYS A 13 -46.00 -30.49 1.21
CA LYS A 13 -44.79 -30.79 0.45
C LYS A 13 -43.63 -29.97 1.01
N SER A 14 -42.60 -30.68 1.46
CA SER A 14 -41.29 -30.18 1.87
C SER A 14 -40.60 -29.44 0.72
N LEU A 15 -40.35 -28.15 0.89
CA LEU A 15 -39.46 -27.35 0.07
C LEU A 15 -38.06 -27.38 0.72
N ILE A 16 -37.25 -28.36 0.34
CA ILE A 16 -35.81 -28.32 0.56
C ILE A 16 -35.24 -27.40 -0.53
N PHE A 17 -35.10 -26.11 -0.24
CA PHE A 17 -34.29 -25.23 -1.05
C PHE A 17 -32.82 -25.61 -0.83
N GLY A 18 -32.28 -26.37 -1.78
CA GLY A 18 -30.85 -26.69 -1.86
C GLY A 18 -30.05 -25.39 -2.00
N ALA A 19 -29.31 -25.05 -0.95
CA ALA A 19 -28.28 -24.04 -1.02
C ALA A 19 -27.20 -24.50 -2.02
N ARG A 20 -27.24 -23.95 -3.24
CA ARG A 20 -26.10 -23.98 -4.15
C ARG A 20 -24.98 -23.16 -3.52
N THR A 21 -24.12 -23.79 -2.75
CA THR A 21 -22.81 -23.26 -2.41
C THR A 21 -22.03 -23.12 -3.72
N ARG A 22 -21.96 -21.89 -4.24
CA ARG A 22 -21.05 -21.54 -5.34
C ARG A 22 -19.64 -21.90 -4.89
N GLY A 23 -19.00 -22.77 -5.66
CA GLY A 23 -17.66 -23.29 -5.36
C GLY A 23 -16.70 -22.14 -5.10
N LEU A 24 -16.08 -22.18 -3.93
CA LEU A 24 -14.85 -21.46 -3.65
C LEU A 24 -13.89 -21.78 -4.79
N HIS A 25 -13.35 -20.71 -5.39
CA HIS A 25 -12.35 -20.78 -6.44
C HIS A 25 -11.29 -21.82 -6.09
N SER A 26 -11.20 -22.87 -6.90
CA SER A 26 -10.04 -23.75 -6.91
C SER A 26 -8.87 -22.94 -7.47
N SER A 27 -8.22 -22.15 -6.61
CA SER A 27 -6.84 -21.77 -6.83
C SER A 27 -6.08 -23.08 -6.81
N LYS A 28 -5.54 -23.51 -7.97
CA LYS A 28 -4.56 -24.59 -8.00
C LYS A 28 -3.55 -24.29 -6.89
N PRO A 29 -3.29 -25.21 -5.93
CA PRO A 29 -2.17 -25.03 -5.03
C PRO A 29 -0.93 -25.15 -5.93
N LEU A 30 -0.43 -24.00 -6.34
CA LEU A 30 0.85 -23.86 -7.01
C LEU A 30 1.85 -24.05 -5.88
N LEU A 31 2.08 -25.31 -5.46
CA LEU A 31 3.29 -25.70 -4.74
C LEU A 31 4.44 -25.45 -5.72
N ALA A 32 4.89 -24.20 -5.77
CA ALA A 32 5.74 -23.69 -6.82
C ALA A 32 7.22 -24.09 -6.62
N PHE A 33 7.55 -24.54 -5.41
CA PHE A 33 8.84 -25.09 -5.07
C PHE A 33 8.96 -26.57 -5.49
N ASN A 34 9.91 -26.87 -6.38
CA ASN A 34 10.22 -28.23 -6.80
C ASN A 34 11.68 -28.55 -6.50
N LEU A 35 11.90 -29.41 -5.51
CA LEU A 35 13.24 -29.78 -5.04
C LEU A 35 14.09 -30.43 -6.14
N SER A 36 13.51 -31.32 -6.96
CA SER A 36 14.29 -32.00 -8.01
C SER A 36 14.72 -31.06 -9.12
N ALA A 37 13.89 -30.05 -9.41
CA ALA A 37 14.23 -29.00 -10.36
C ALA A 37 15.34 -28.09 -9.82
N GLU A 38 15.29 -27.72 -8.54
CA GLU A 38 16.32 -26.90 -7.90
C GLU A 38 17.66 -27.64 -7.74
N GLN A 39 17.64 -28.95 -7.46
CA GLN A 39 18.83 -29.79 -7.46
C GLN A 39 19.45 -29.88 -8.85
N LYS A 40 18.64 -30.15 -9.88
CA LYS A 40 19.12 -30.17 -11.28
C LYS A 40 19.67 -28.81 -11.71
N CYS A 41 19.03 -27.72 -11.28
CA CYS A 41 19.52 -26.37 -11.52
C CYS A 41 20.91 -26.18 -10.90
N ARG A 42 21.09 -26.65 -9.66
CA ARG A 42 22.38 -26.60 -8.97
C ARG A 42 23.45 -27.41 -9.68
N GLU A 43 23.15 -28.64 -10.10
CA GLU A 43 24.07 -29.48 -10.86
C GLU A 43 24.52 -28.82 -12.17
N LEU A 44 23.59 -28.17 -12.88
CA LEU A 44 23.91 -27.46 -14.12
C LEU A 44 24.74 -26.21 -13.85
N LEU A 45 24.46 -25.46 -12.79
CA LEU A 45 25.25 -24.31 -12.36
C LEU A 45 26.66 -24.75 -11.95
N ASP A 46 26.80 -25.79 -11.12
CA ASP A 46 28.12 -26.29 -10.69
C ASP A 46 28.97 -26.83 -11.86
N SER A 47 28.36 -27.10 -13.02
CA SER A 47 29.09 -27.50 -14.23
C SER A 47 29.86 -26.34 -14.91
N PHE A 48 29.61 -25.08 -14.52
CA PHE A 48 30.32 -23.91 -15.05
C PHE A 48 31.47 -23.49 -14.13
N LYS A 49 32.61 -23.07 -14.71
CA LYS A 49 33.79 -22.59 -13.98
C LYS A 49 33.56 -21.19 -13.37
N ASP A 50 32.86 -20.31 -14.10
CA ASP A 50 32.49 -18.96 -13.67
C ASP A 50 31.12 -18.59 -14.26
N TYR A 51 30.29 -17.90 -13.48
CA TYR A 51 28.94 -17.44 -13.84
C TYR A 51 28.93 -16.00 -14.35
N ASP A 52 29.84 -15.19 -13.81
CA ASP A 52 29.88 -13.74 -14.01
C ASP A 52 30.46 -13.41 -15.40
N HIS A 53 31.29 -14.29 -15.97
CA HIS A 53 32.05 -14.04 -17.20
C HIS A 53 31.97 -15.16 -18.25
N ILE A 54 30.82 -15.84 -18.40
CA ILE A 54 30.68 -17.00 -19.31
C ILE A 54 31.02 -16.68 -20.78
N PHE A 55 30.74 -15.45 -21.21
CA PHE A 55 31.00 -14.99 -22.58
C PHE A 55 32.32 -14.23 -22.70
N GLN A 56 33.21 -14.30 -21.71
CA GLN A 56 34.53 -13.68 -21.73
C GLN A 56 35.61 -14.73 -21.43
N ASN A 57 36.79 -14.53 -22.02
CA ASN A 57 37.99 -15.26 -21.63
C ASN A 57 38.63 -14.59 -20.40
N GLU A 58 39.61 -15.24 -19.77
CA GLU A 58 40.39 -14.66 -18.66
C GLU A 58 41.10 -13.35 -19.06
N ASP A 59 41.34 -13.15 -20.36
CA ASP A 59 41.92 -11.93 -20.94
C ASP A 59 40.89 -10.82 -21.23
N GLY A 60 39.60 -11.02 -20.92
CA GLY A 60 38.51 -10.06 -21.17
C GLY A 60 38.01 -10.01 -22.62
N SER A 61 38.56 -10.82 -23.52
CA SER A 61 38.05 -10.95 -24.90
C SER A 61 36.75 -11.75 -24.96
N SER A 62 35.88 -11.45 -25.92
CA SER A 62 34.60 -12.18 -26.08
C SER A 62 34.84 -13.63 -26.49
N ARG A 63 34.33 -14.56 -25.68
CA ARG A 63 34.31 -16.00 -25.96
C ARG A 63 32.98 -16.39 -26.58
N LYS A 64 33.02 -17.30 -27.57
CA LYS A 64 31.83 -18.01 -28.04
C LYS A 64 31.71 -19.33 -27.26
N PRO A 65 30.67 -19.53 -26.44
CA PRO A 65 30.44 -20.79 -25.76
C PRO A 65 30.18 -21.93 -26.75
N SER A 66 30.43 -23.16 -26.33
CA SER A 66 30.06 -24.34 -27.12
C SER A 66 28.53 -24.48 -27.22
N GLU A 67 28.03 -25.22 -28.22
CA GLU A 67 26.58 -25.43 -28.35
C GLU A 67 25.97 -26.13 -27.13
N GLU A 68 26.72 -27.01 -26.47
CA GLU A 68 26.31 -27.67 -25.23
C GLU A 68 26.23 -26.70 -24.05
N GLU A 69 27.21 -25.81 -23.92
CA GLU A 69 27.17 -24.71 -22.94
C GLU A 69 25.97 -23.81 -23.20
N LEU A 70 25.71 -23.46 -24.48
CA LEU A 70 24.59 -22.64 -24.87
C LEU A 70 23.23 -23.27 -24.52
N LYS A 71 23.07 -24.58 -24.72
CA LYS A 71 21.87 -25.35 -24.33
C LYS A 71 21.62 -25.25 -22.83
N LYS A 72 22.66 -25.44 -22.02
CA LYS A 72 22.56 -25.33 -20.56
C LYS A 72 22.15 -23.92 -20.13
N ILE A 73 22.79 -22.88 -20.70
CA ILE A 73 22.47 -21.47 -20.40
C ILE A 73 21.01 -21.16 -20.80
N ALA A 74 20.57 -21.63 -21.97
CA ALA A 74 19.20 -21.44 -22.45
C ALA A 74 18.15 -22.08 -21.52
N TYR A 75 18.43 -23.29 -21.04
CA TYR A 75 17.60 -23.97 -20.05
C TYR A 75 17.57 -23.22 -18.72
N LEU A 76 18.72 -22.77 -18.21
CA LEU A 76 18.79 -22.03 -16.95
C LEU A 76 18.06 -20.69 -17.03
N ASN A 77 18.17 -19.96 -18.14
CA ASN A 77 17.44 -18.71 -18.35
C ASN A 77 15.92 -18.92 -18.49
N SER A 78 15.50 -19.98 -19.19
CA SER A 78 14.07 -20.31 -19.31
C SER A 78 13.49 -20.77 -17.96
N TYR A 79 14.27 -21.52 -17.18
CA TYR A 79 13.92 -21.94 -15.83
C TYR A 79 13.82 -20.73 -14.89
N ALA A 80 14.81 -19.83 -14.88
CA ALA A 80 14.82 -18.62 -14.06
C ALA A 80 13.56 -17.76 -14.28
N GLY A 81 13.07 -17.64 -15.51
CA GLY A 81 11.84 -16.91 -15.82
C GLY A 81 10.55 -17.58 -15.31
N ARG A 82 10.58 -18.87 -14.98
CA ARG A 82 9.43 -19.64 -14.45
C ARG A 82 9.47 -19.84 -12.94
N ARG A 83 10.65 -19.67 -12.34
CA ARG A 83 10.81 -19.74 -10.89
C ARG A 83 9.96 -18.66 -10.26
N ASN A 84 9.08 -19.06 -9.37
CA ASN A 84 8.33 -18.16 -8.53
C ASN A 84 8.13 -18.87 -7.19
N LEU A 85 8.61 -18.27 -6.12
CA LEU A 85 8.35 -18.75 -4.76
C LEU A 85 7.33 -17.81 -4.14
N GLY A 86 6.13 -18.33 -3.83
CA GLY A 86 5.13 -17.53 -3.15
C GLY A 86 5.62 -17.10 -1.77
N ILE A 87 5.24 -15.90 -1.31
CA ILE A 87 5.63 -15.38 0.02
C ILE A 87 5.26 -16.39 1.12
N VAL A 88 4.05 -16.97 1.06
CA VAL A 88 3.58 -17.96 2.04
C VAL A 88 4.40 -19.25 2.01
N GLU A 89 4.85 -19.66 0.83
CA GLU A 89 5.67 -20.85 0.65
C GLU A 89 7.09 -20.62 1.17
N ALA A 90 7.66 -19.44 0.92
CA ALA A 90 8.96 -19.05 1.44
C ALA A 90 9.01 -19.16 2.98
N PHE A 91 7.93 -18.78 3.67
CA PHE A 91 7.84 -18.92 5.14
C PHE A 91 7.60 -20.36 5.62
N SER A 92 7.04 -21.22 4.77
CA SER A 92 6.70 -22.60 5.12
C SER A 92 7.80 -23.60 4.74
N LEU A 93 8.82 -23.17 3.99
CA LEU A 93 9.90 -24.02 3.49
C LEU A 93 10.90 -24.39 4.60
N PRO A 94 11.42 -25.63 4.62
CA PRO A 94 12.57 -25.98 5.43
C PRO A 94 13.80 -25.12 5.07
N LYS A 95 14.57 -24.72 6.08
CA LYS A 95 15.76 -23.84 5.92
C LYS A 95 16.79 -24.35 4.91
N GLU A 96 16.93 -25.66 4.75
CA GLU A 96 17.85 -26.26 3.76
C GLU A 96 17.40 -25.97 2.32
N HIS A 97 16.11 -26.09 2.06
CA HIS A 97 15.51 -25.82 0.76
C HIS A 97 15.48 -24.32 0.45
N GLU A 98 15.25 -23.48 1.46
CA GLU A 98 15.31 -22.03 1.34
C GLU A 98 16.73 -21.56 0.96
N ARG A 99 17.75 -22.13 1.63
CA ARG A 99 19.16 -21.85 1.31
C ARG A 99 19.53 -22.27 -0.10
N LEU A 100 19.09 -23.46 -0.53
CA LEU A 100 19.32 -23.94 -1.90
C LEU A 100 18.67 -23.00 -2.92
N TYR A 101 17.40 -22.63 -2.68
CA TYR A 101 16.66 -21.73 -3.56
C TYR A 101 17.34 -20.36 -3.67
N SER A 102 17.73 -19.76 -2.53
CA SER A 102 18.37 -18.46 -2.46
C SER A 102 19.77 -18.45 -3.08
N ALA A 103 20.55 -19.53 -2.91
CA ALA A 103 21.86 -19.66 -3.55
C ALA A 103 21.71 -19.74 -5.08
N ASN A 104 20.82 -20.63 -5.56
CA ASN A 104 20.51 -20.74 -6.98
C ASN A 104 19.98 -19.43 -7.56
N ASP A 105 19.17 -18.69 -6.81
CA ASP A 105 18.63 -17.40 -7.25
C ASP A 105 19.72 -16.35 -7.50
N LYS A 106 20.68 -16.24 -6.58
CA LYS A 106 21.84 -15.35 -6.74
C LYS A 106 22.68 -15.72 -7.96
N ASP A 107 22.95 -17.01 -8.14
CA ASP A 107 23.79 -17.50 -9.23
C ASP A 107 23.08 -17.35 -10.59
N LEU A 108 21.77 -17.57 -10.66
CA LEU A 108 20.97 -17.32 -11.86
C LEU A 108 20.87 -15.82 -12.19
N ALA A 109 20.76 -14.95 -11.18
CA ALA A 109 20.74 -13.50 -11.40
C ALA A 109 22.06 -13.01 -12.01
N LYS A 110 23.20 -13.53 -11.52
CA LYS A 110 24.53 -13.30 -12.07
C LYS A 110 24.66 -13.79 -13.51
N LEU A 111 24.23 -15.03 -13.78
CA LEU A 111 24.21 -15.61 -15.12
C LEU A 111 23.37 -14.78 -16.10
N LYS A 112 22.22 -14.30 -15.66
CA LYS A 112 21.33 -13.45 -16.47
C LYS A 112 21.98 -12.10 -16.78
N ALA A 113 22.62 -11.49 -15.77
CA ALA A 113 23.34 -10.23 -15.94
C ALA A 113 24.50 -10.36 -16.93
N SER A 114 25.32 -11.41 -16.80
CA SER A 114 26.46 -11.66 -17.70
C SER A 114 26.01 -11.96 -19.13
N SER A 115 24.92 -12.71 -19.30
CA SER A 115 24.32 -12.99 -20.63
C SER A 115 23.76 -11.74 -21.29
N GLY A 116 23.14 -10.84 -20.51
CA GLY A 116 22.55 -9.61 -21.01
C GLY A 116 23.58 -8.57 -21.46
N LEU A 117 24.70 -8.44 -20.74
CA LEU A 117 25.67 -7.36 -20.92
C LEU A 117 26.52 -7.48 -22.19
N ILE A 118 26.70 -8.70 -22.72
CA ILE A 118 27.71 -8.99 -23.75
C ILE A 118 27.10 -9.18 -25.14
N ILE A 119 25.86 -9.68 -25.23
CA ILE A 119 25.25 -10.11 -26.50
C ILE A 119 23.95 -9.34 -26.81
N ASP A 120 23.45 -8.47 -25.92
CA ASP A 120 22.11 -7.84 -25.97
C ASP A 120 20.96 -8.85 -26.19
N LYS A 121 21.27 -10.15 -26.06
CA LYS A 121 20.38 -11.26 -26.36
C LYS A 121 20.59 -12.33 -25.32
N ILE A 122 19.49 -12.86 -24.83
CA ILE A 122 19.49 -13.97 -23.87
C ILE A 122 18.98 -15.21 -24.59
N PRO A 123 19.74 -16.33 -24.59
CA PRO A 123 19.25 -17.57 -25.16
C PRO A 123 18.18 -18.14 -24.22
N TYR A 124 17.06 -18.60 -24.78
CA TYR A 124 15.99 -19.26 -24.06
C TYR A 124 15.49 -20.49 -24.83
N GLU A 125 15.07 -21.51 -24.09
CA GLU A 125 14.44 -22.70 -24.65
C GLU A 125 12.94 -22.44 -24.87
N ASP A 126 12.47 -22.66 -26.10
CA ASP A 126 11.04 -22.63 -26.42
C ASP A 126 10.37 -23.91 -25.93
N THR A 127 9.41 -23.81 -25.01
CA THR A 127 8.71 -24.98 -24.46
C THR A 127 7.95 -25.82 -25.46
N ALA A 128 7.56 -25.23 -26.59
CA ALA A 128 6.77 -25.94 -27.59
C ALA A 128 7.66 -26.79 -28.51
N THR A 129 8.90 -26.36 -28.79
CA THR A 129 9.77 -26.99 -29.79
C THR A 129 11.08 -27.54 -29.23
N GLY A 130 11.48 -27.16 -28.01
CA GLY A 130 12.78 -27.52 -27.43
C GLY A 130 13.98 -26.86 -28.14
N GLU A 131 13.72 -25.93 -29.07
CA GLU A 131 14.75 -25.22 -29.80
C GLU A 131 15.27 -24.03 -28.99
N ILE A 132 16.57 -23.74 -29.14
CA ILE A 132 17.20 -22.58 -28.54
C ILE A 132 16.92 -21.37 -29.42
N ARG A 133 16.29 -20.35 -28.85
CA ARG A 133 16.04 -19.07 -29.52
C ARG A 133 16.72 -17.94 -28.77
N TRP A 134 17.13 -16.93 -29.50
CA TRP A 134 17.71 -15.71 -28.91
C TRP A 134 16.60 -14.68 -28.73
N LYS A 135 16.35 -14.27 -27.48
CA LYS A 135 15.48 -13.13 -27.19
C LYS A 135 16.33 -11.87 -27.14
N ILE A 136 16.05 -10.91 -27.99
CA ILE A 136 16.65 -9.58 -27.92
C ILE A 136 16.09 -8.90 -26.66
N VAL A 137 16.96 -8.45 -25.77
CA VAL A 137 16.58 -7.71 -24.57
C VAL A 137 16.96 -6.26 -24.81
N ARG A 138 15.98 -5.37 -24.86
CA ARG A 138 16.19 -3.92 -24.95
C ARG A 138 15.77 -3.24 -23.66
N GLU A 139 16.35 -2.07 -23.40
CA GLU A 139 15.89 -1.17 -22.34
C GLU A 139 14.38 -0.91 -22.51
N GLY A 140 13.59 -1.23 -21.48
CA GLY A 140 12.12 -1.09 -21.46
C GLY A 140 11.30 -2.39 -21.48
N ASP A 141 11.87 -3.53 -21.89
CA ASP A 141 11.13 -4.82 -21.93
C ASP A 141 11.16 -5.57 -20.58
N GLN A 142 12.04 -5.20 -19.66
CA GLN A 142 12.13 -5.80 -18.33
C GLN A 142 11.57 -4.84 -17.28
N LYS A 143 10.52 -5.27 -16.57
CA LYS A 143 10.03 -4.55 -15.39
C LYS A 143 11.09 -4.57 -14.31
N GLU A 144 11.49 -3.39 -13.84
CA GLU A 144 12.59 -3.23 -12.87
C GLU A 144 12.19 -3.58 -11.41
N GLY A 145 10.99 -4.16 -11.22
CA GLY A 145 10.48 -4.65 -9.94
C GLY A 145 9.97 -3.55 -9.00
N TRP A 146 10.63 -2.39 -8.96
CA TRP A 146 10.20 -1.23 -8.17
C TRP A 146 8.97 -0.54 -8.74
N GLU A 147 8.74 -0.64 -10.05
CA GLU A 147 7.64 0.02 -10.76
C GLU A 147 6.27 -0.29 -10.14
N ASN A 148 6.01 -1.56 -9.80
CA ASN A 148 4.71 -1.95 -9.22
C ASN A 148 4.50 -1.30 -7.85
N ILE A 149 5.54 -1.22 -7.03
CA ILE A 149 5.48 -0.58 -5.71
C ILE A 149 5.23 0.91 -5.88
N ALA A 150 5.97 1.55 -6.80
CA ALA A 150 5.81 2.97 -7.07
C ALA A 150 4.38 3.30 -7.57
N HIS A 151 3.90 2.59 -8.59
CA HIS A 151 2.63 2.91 -9.25
C HIS A 151 1.40 2.51 -8.42
N TYR A 152 1.45 1.40 -7.66
CA TYR A 152 0.29 0.90 -6.93
C TYR A 152 0.26 1.26 -5.45
N LEU A 153 1.39 1.66 -4.85
CA LEU A 153 1.44 2.04 -3.43
C LEU A 153 1.85 3.50 -3.25
N PHE A 154 3.00 3.89 -3.80
CA PHE A 154 3.57 5.21 -3.53
C PHE A 154 2.73 6.34 -4.15
N VAL A 155 2.48 6.28 -5.46
CA VAL A 155 1.67 7.28 -6.18
C VAL A 155 0.27 7.46 -5.56
N PRO A 156 -0.53 6.40 -5.37
CA PRO A 156 -1.84 6.57 -4.74
C PRO A 156 -1.76 7.02 -3.28
N GLY A 157 -0.72 6.63 -2.53
CA GLY A 157 -0.46 7.13 -1.19
C GLY A 157 -0.21 8.65 -1.16
N CYS A 158 0.58 9.16 -2.10
CA CYS A 158 0.80 10.61 -2.25
C CYS A 158 -0.48 11.35 -2.65
N ILE A 159 -1.29 10.78 -3.56
CA ILE A 159 -2.58 11.35 -3.94
C ILE A 159 -3.52 11.40 -2.74
N ALA A 160 -3.62 10.31 -1.97
CA ALA A 160 -4.43 10.25 -0.77
C ALA A 160 -3.97 11.26 0.29
N LEU A 161 -2.67 11.46 0.45
CA LEU A 161 -2.10 12.48 1.34
C LEU A 161 -2.49 13.89 0.88
N LEU A 162 -2.41 14.18 -0.42
CA LEU A 162 -2.83 15.47 -0.96
C LEU A 162 -4.31 15.73 -0.73
N VAL A 163 -5.16 14.73 -0.98
CA VAL A 163 -6.61 14.82 -0.68
C VAL A 163 -6.83 15.07 0.81
N ALA A 164 -6.10 14.36 1.68
CA ALA A 164 -6.19 14.56 3.12
C ALA A 164 -5.78 15.98 3.52
N ILE A 165 -4.74 16.57 2.92
CA ILE A 165 -4.34 17.96 3.20
C ILE A 165 -5.38 18.96 2.71
N ILE A 166 -5.98 18.75 1.53
CA ILE A 166 -7.00 19.66 0.97
C ILE A 166 -8.30 19.61 1.77
N TRP A 167 -8.72 18.43 2.23
CA TRP A 167 -9.93 18.24 3.05
C TRP A 167 -9.70 18.37 4.54
N ARG A 168 -8.44 18.55 4.96
CA ARG A 168 -8.13 18.90 6.34
C ARG A 168 -8.58 20.34 6.52
N GLU A 169 -9.77 20.49 7.07
CA GLU A 169 -10.29 21.74 7.62
C GLU A 169 -9.49 22.06 8.89
N ASP A 170 -8.23 22.43 8.72
CA ASP A 170 -7.45 23.03 9.80
C ASP A 170 -8.05 24.38 10.13
N MET A 171 -8.68 24.50 11.30
CA MET A 171 -8.84 25.81 11.91
C MET A 171 -7.44 26.35 12.16
N ASP A 172 -7.10 27.46 11.51
CA ASP A 172 -5.85 28.16 11.77
C ASP A 172 -5.74 28.46 13.27
N VAL A 173 -4.54 28.40 13.83
CA VAL A 173 -4.30 28.69 15.26
C VAL A 173 -4.83 30.09 15.61
N SER A 174 -4.77 31.02 14.65
CA SER A 174 -5.34 32.36 14.79
C SER A 174 -6.86 32.34 14.92
N GLU A 175 -7.54 31.50 14.14
CA GLU A 175 -8.99 31.33 14.20
C GLU A 175 -9.38 30.66 15.51
N TRP A 176 -8.73 29.54 15.87
CA TRP A 176 -8.94 28.85 17.13
C TRP A 176 -8.75 29.80 18.33
N ALA A 177 -7.68 30.59 18.35
CA ALA A 177 -7.40 31.53 19.44
C ALA A 177 -8.47 32.62 19.56
N ARG A 178 -9.04 33.07 18.44
CA ARG A 178 -10.18 34.02 18.44
C ARG A 178 -11.44 33.37 19.01
N ARG A 179 -11.78 32.13 18.61
CA ARG A 179 -12.94 31.40 19.16
C ARG A 179 -12.79 31.20 20.66
N GLU A 180 -11.61 30.79 21.09
CA GLU A 180 -11.26 30.59 22.49
C GLU A 180 -11.34 31.88 23.31
N LEU A 181 -10.90 33.01 22.76
CA LEU A 181 -11.03 34.31 23.43
C LEU A 181 -12.50 34.70 23.60
N LEU A 182 -13.31 34.59 22.54
CA LEU A 182 -14.74 34.89 22.58
C LEU A 182 -15.48 33.99 23.56
N TYR A 183 -15.14 32.70 23.59
CA TYR A 183 -15.65 31.76 24.58
C TYR A 183 -15.37 32.24 26.01
N ARG A 184 -14.13 32.62 26.31
CA ARG A 184 -13.77 33.12 27.65
C ARG A 184 -14.49 34.41 28.03
N VAL A 185 -14.67 35.32 27.08
CA VAL A 185 -15.43 36.56 27.31
C VAL A 185 -16.87 36.23 27.67
N ARG A 186 -17.48 35.31 26.93
CA ARG A 186 -18.83 34.83 27.22
C ARG A 186 -18.92 34.17 28.59
N SER A 187 -18.04 33.22 28.92
CA SER A 187 -18.06 32.55 30.23
C SER A 187 -17.93 33.54 31.38
N LYS A 188 -17.07 34.54 31.24
CA LYS A 188 -16.92 35.59 32.26
C LYS A 188 -18.16 36.49 32.36
N ALA A 189 -18.81 36.78 31.23
CA ALA A 189 -20.09 37.52 31.23
C ALA A 189 -21.22 36.71 31.89
N GLU A 190 -21.23 35.38 31.77
CA GLU A 190 -22.16 34.50 32.48
C GLU A 190 -21.88 34.52 34.01
N GLU A 191 -20.61 34.53 34.42
CA GLU A 191 -20.20 34.66 35.83
C GLU A 191 -20.59 36.03 36.43
N ASP A 192 -20.34 37.12 35.69
CA ASP A 192 -20.55 38.50 36.13
C ASP A 192 -21.99 39.00 35.89
N ASN A 193 -22.88 38.16 35.29
CA ASN A 193 -24.23 38.52 34.84
C ASN A 193 -24.28 39.77 33.94
N ASP A 194 -23.31 39.94 33.04
CA ASP A 194 -23.27 41.06 32.09
C ASP A 194 -24.27 40.83 30.94
N THR A 195 -25.48 41.38 31.09
CA THR A 195 -26.57 41.18 30.12
C THR A 195 -26.25 41.75 28.74
N ALA A 196 -25.44 42.81 28.64
CA ALA A 196 -25.11 43.44 27.36
C ALA A 196 -24.22 42.55 26.47
N VAL A 197 -23.27 41.85 27.08
CA VAL A 197 -22.39 40.90 26.38
C VAL A 197 -23.17 39.64 26.01
N LEU A 198 -24.00 39.14 26.92
CA LEU A 198 -24.80 37.92 26.69
C LEU A 198 -25.85 38.11 25.59
N ASP A 199 -26.51 39.27 25.53
CA ASP A 199 -27.47 39.57 24.47
C ASP A 199 -26.79 39.71 23.10
N THR A 200 -25.54 40.19 23.07
CA THR A 200 -24.72 40.20 21.86
C THR A 200 -24.42 38.78 21.39
N PHE A 201 -23.99 37.88 22.28
CA PHE A 201 -23.76 36.47 21.92
C PHE A 201 -25.05 35.73 21.51
N LYS A 202 -26.20 36.02 22.11
CA LYS A 202 -27.49 35.44 21.69
C LYS A 202 -27.87 35.79 20.24
N LYS A 203 -27.45 36.95 19.74
CA LYS A 203 -27.71 37.41 18.36
C LYS A 203 -26.92 36.62 17.31
N TYR A 204 -25.69 36.18 17.65
CA TYR A 204 -24.77 35.54 16.69
C TYR A 204 -24.52 34.04 16.96
N GLY A 205 -25.01 33.52 18.07
CA GLY A 205 -24.91 32.09 18.42
C GLY A 205 -23.77 31.77 19.38
N ASN A 206 -23.49 30.47 19.54
CA ASN A 206 -22.40 30.01 20.41
C ASN A 206 -21.05 30.13 19.68
N PRO A 207 -20.04 30.83 20.21
CA PRO A 207 -18.70 30.89 19.60
C PRO A 207 -18.03 29.52 19.40
N GLU A 208 -18.45 28.47 20.10
CA GLU A 208 -17.96 27.10 19.89
C GLU A 208 -18.59 26.39 18.69
N SER A 209 -19.74 26.85 18.18
CA SER A 209 -20.41 26.19 17.05
C SER A 209 -19.81 26.65 15.72
N TYR A 210 -19.81 25.75 14.73
CA TYR A 210 -19.44 26.05 13.35
C TYR A 210 -20.44 27.01 12.67
N GLU A 211 -21.61 27.21 13.26
CA GLU A 211 -22.67 28.10 12.76
C GLU A 211 -22.53 29.55 13.25
N PHE A 212 -21.51 29.85 14.07
CA PHE A 212 -21.29 31.21 14.56
C PHE A 212 -20.91 32.15 13.40
N ASP A 213 -21.70 33.20 13.20
CA ASP A 213 -21.45 34.19 12.14
C ASP A 213 -20.34 35.17 12.55
N TYR A 214 -19.09 34.77 12.31
CA TYR A 214 -17.91 35.60 12.57
C TYR A 214 -17.89 36.91 11.76
N VAL A 215 -18.43 36.88 10.54
CA VAL A 215 -18.36 38.02 9.61
C VAL A 215 -19.39 39.08 10.02
N GLY A 216 -20.57 38.66 10.44
CA GLY A 216 -21.58 39.54 11.03
C GLY A 216 -21.16 40.06 12.40
N PHE A 217 -20.51 39.22 13.20
CA PHE A 217 -20.04 39.57 14.55
C PHE A 217 -19.03 40.73 14.53
N GLN A 218 -18.01 40.68 13.67
CA GLN A 218 -16.96 41.72 13.58
C GLN A 218 -17.47 43.15 13.28
N LYS A 219 -18.71 43.29 12.79
CA LYS A 219 -19.27 44.59 12.44
C LYS A 219 -19.96 45.28 13.62
N ASP A 220 -20.40 44.51 14.61
CA ASP A 220 -21.26 44.96 15.71
C ASP A 220 -20.62 44.65 17.09
N ASP A 221 -19.31 44.36 17.15
CA ASP A 221 -18.62 43.78 18.32
C ASP A 221 -18.07 44.78 19.35
N GLN A 222 -18.41 46.07 19.24
CA GLN A 222 -17.82 47.13 20.06
C GLN A 222 -17.86 46.82 21.58
N VAL A 223 -18.99 46.32 22.07
CA VAL A 223 -19.18 45.95 23.49
C VAL A 223 -18.22 44.83 23.91
N ILE A 224 -17.98 43.86 23.03
CA ILE A 224 -17.10 42.71 23.33
C ILE A 224 -15.63 43.12 23.22
N VAL A 225 -15.29 43.95 22.23
CA VAL A 225 -13.93 44.52 22.09
C VAL A 225 -13.58 45.37 23.32
N GLU A 226 -14.48 46.22 23.79
CA GLU A 226 -14.28 47.00 25.02
C GLU A 226 -14.07 46.10 26.25
N ARG A 227 -14.79 44.98 26.33
CA ARG A 227 -14.59 43.98 27.40
C ARG A 227 -13.26 43.25 27.27
N ILE A 228 -12.85 42.86 26.07
CA ILE A 228 -11.54 42.26 25.81
C ILE A 228 -10.42 43.23 26.20
N LEU A 229 -10.53 44.51 25.84
CA LEU A 229 -9.52 45.53 26.15
C LEU A 229 -9.45 45.86 27.65
N SER A 230 -10.59 45.81 28.35
CA SER A 230 -10.66 46.10 29.79
C SER A 230 -10.40 44.89 30.68
N GLY A 231 -10.38 43.68 30.13
CA GLY A 231 -10.26 42.43 30.87
C GLY A 231 -8.96 41.66 30.62
N GLU A 232 -8.51 40.93 31.63
CA GLU A 232 -7.40 39.97 31.50
C GLU A 232 -7.95 38.57 31.20
N TYR A 233 -7.99 38.20 29.92
CA TYR A 233 -8.45 36.87 29.46
C TYR A 233 -7.32 35.90 29.12
N ASP A 234 -6.09 36.42 29.09
CA ASP A 234 -4.89 35.62 28.88
C ASP A 234 -4.45 34.94 30.19
N ARG A 235 -4.02 33.68 30.09
CA ARG A 235 -3.59 32.86 31.23
C ARG A 235 -2.05 32.76 31.33
N LEU A 236 -1.28 33.49 30.51
CA LEU A 236 0.18 33.49 30.54
C LEU A 236 0.76 33.80 31.93
N ALA A 237 0.18 34.74 32.69
CA ALA A 237 0.65 35.07 34.03
C ALA A 237 0.46 33.93 35.06
N LYS A 238 -0.54 33.06 34.87
CA LYS A 238 -0.75 31.86 35.69
C LYS A 238 0.27 30.77 35.34
N LEU A 239 0.69 30.69 34.08
CA LEU A 239 1.72 29.76 33.61
C LEU A 239 3.13 30.19 34.07
N ARG A 240 3.42 31.49 34.08
CA ARG A 240 4.70 32.05 34.55
C ARG A 240 5.00 31.80 36.03
N ARG A 241 4.00 31.57 36.88
CA ARG A 241 4.24 31.19 38.28
C ARG A 241 4.88 29.82 38.44
N ARG A 242 4.64 28.89 37.50
CA ARG A 242 5.28 27.56 37.52
C ARG A 242 6.72 27.59 37.03
N SER A 243 7.09 28.51 36.14
CA SER A 243 8.48 28.65 35.66
C SER A 243 9.43 29.35 36.65
N HIS A 244 8.91 29.95 37.72
CA HIS A 244 9.69 30.58 38.79
C HIS A 244 9.75 29.74 40.07
N GLN A 245 9.24 28.50 40.02
CA GLN A 245 9.17 27.59 41.17
C GLN A 245 10.07 26.35 41.03
N ASP A 246 10.92 26.34 39.99
CA ASP A 246 12.04 25.42 39.77
C ASP A 246 13.37 26.20 39.83
#